data_AF-A0A8T4Z8N9-F1
#
_entry.id   AF-A0A8T4Z8N9-F1
#
_cell.length_a   1.000
_cell.length_b   1.000
_cell.length_c   1.000
_cell.angle_alpha   90.00
_cell.angle_beta   90.00
_cell.angle_gamma   90.00
#
_symmetry.space_group_name_H-M   'P 1'
#
loop_
_entity.id
_entity.type
_entity.pdbx_description
1 polymer ?
#
loop_
_entity_poly.entity_id
_entity_poly.type
_entity_poly.pdbx_seq_one_letter_code
_entity_poly.pdbx_strand_id
1 'polypeptide(L)' 'MAVAGGLSPETASRAIQSGADILIIGRSITQSKDVERACRDFLRILGPDADVYRVHVE' A
#
# COMPACT_ATOMS: atom_id res chain seq x y z
N MET A 1 11.34 8.60 -5.98
CA MET A 1 10.32 8.42 -7.03
C MET A 1 9.01 7.98 -6.40
N ALA A 2 7.87 8.47 -6.88
CA ALA A 2 6.54 8.10 -6.37
C ALA A 2 5.68 7.50 -7.49
N VAL A 3 4.89 6.47 -7.16
CA VAL A 3 3.99 5.79 -8.12
C VAL A 3 2.54 5.88 -7.65
N ALA A 4 1.65 6.27 -8.56
CA ALA A 4 0.22 6.42 -8.30
C ALA A 4 -0.63 5.85 -9.44
N GLY A 5 -1.76 5.23 -9.09
CA GLY A 5 -2.79 4.82 -10.04
C GLY A 5 -2.90 3.32 -10.27
N GLY A 6 -4.13 2.77 -10.13
CA GLY A 6 -4.48 1.40 -10.53
C GLY A 6 -3.71 0.26 -9.86
N LEU A 7 -2.97 0.55 -8.78
CA LEU A 7 -2.07 -0.41 -8.16
C LEU A 7 -2.84 -1.59 -7.54
N SER A 8 -2.49 -2.78 -8.00
CA SER A 8 -2.77 -4.08 -7.37
C SER A 8 -1.59 -4.50 -6.51
N PRO A 9 -1.73 -5.50 -5.62
CA PRO A 9 -0.61 -6.05 -4.85
C PRO A 9 0.60 -6.44 -5.73
N GLU A 10 0.36 -7.05 -6.89
CA GLU A 10 1.43 -7.45 -7.82
C GLU A 10 2.18 -6.24 -8.40
N THR A 11 1.45 -5.23 -8.87
CA THR A 11 2.05 -4.03 -9.47
C THR A 11 2.72 -3.14 -8.43
N ALA A 12 2.21 -3.10 -7.20
CA ALA A 12 2.87 -2.46 -6.06
C ALA A 12 4.22 -3.10 -5.73
N SER A 13 4.30 -4.44 -5.72
CA SER A 13 5.58 -5.15 -5.51
C SER A 13 6.61 -4.81 -6.58
N ARG A 14 6.20 -4.76 -7.85
CA ARG A 14 7.09 -4.35 -8.96
C ARG A 14 7.55 -2.89 -8.82
N ALA A 15 6.67 -1.99 -8.39
CA ALA A 15 7.02 -0.59 -8.17
C ALA A 15 8.10 -0.44 -7.10
N ILE A 16 8.00 -1.16 -5.98
CA ILE A 16 9.02 -1.16 -4.91
C ILE A 16 10.34 -1.71 -5.44
N GLN A 17 10.32 -2.84 -6.16
CA GLN A 17 11.53 -3.42 -6.77
C GLN A 17 12.19 -2.48 -7.78
N SER A 18 11.42 -1.58 -8.39
CA SER A 18 11.91 -0.56 -9.32
C SER A 18 12.42 0.71 -8.62
N GLY A 19 12.45 0.74 -7.28
CA GLY A 19 12.94 1.89 -6.49
C GLY A 19 11.88 2.95 -6.19
N ALA A 20 10.59 2.57 -6.11
CA ALA A 20 9.56 3.50 -5.63
C ALA A 20 9.72 3.74 -4.12
N ASP A 21 9.88 5.00 -3.73
CA ASP A 21 9.95 5.42 -2.32
C ASP A 21 8.56 5.59 -1.71
N ILE A 22 7.57 5.93 -2.54
CA ILE A 22 6.19 6.21 -2.11
C ILE A 22 5.20 5.52 -3.06
N LEU A 23 4.23 4.83 -2.47
CA LEU A 23 3.08 4.24 -3.18
C LEU A 23 1.78 4.95 -2.78
N ILE A 24 0.97 5.33 -3.77
CA ILE A 24 -0.35 5.93 -3.55
C ILE A 24 -1.43 4.98 -4.07
N ILE A 25 -2.20 4.39 -3.14
CA ILE A 25 -3.25 3.41 -3.42
C ILE A 25 -4.63 4.03 -3.20
N GLY A 26 -5.47 3.97 -4.24
CA GLY A 26 -6.85 4.48 -4.20
C GLY A 26 -7.89 3.37 -4.16
N ARG A 27 -8.62 3.20 -5.28
CA ARG A 27 -9.79 2.30 -5.40
C ARG A 27 -9.55 0.86 -4.95
N SER A 28 -8.35 0.33 -5.14
CA SER A 28 -7.98 -1.02 -4.69
C SER A 28 -8.16 -1.23 -3.18
N ILE A 29 -8.12 -0.15 -2.40
CA ILE A 29 -8.46 -0.12 -0.98
C ILE A 29 -9.87 0.43 -0.78
N THR A 30 -10.15 1.65 -1.27
CA THR A 30 -11.37 2.40 -0.90
C THR A 30 -12.67 1.79 -1.44
N GLN A 31 -12.60 0.94 -2.46
CA GLN A 31 -13.74 0.23 -3.03
C GLN A 31 -13.70 -1.29 -2.74
N SER A 32 -12.77 -1.74 -1.90
CA SER A 32 -12.71 -3.14 -1.49
C SER A 32 -13.93 -3.50 -0.62
N LYS A 33 -14.43 -4.73 -0.78
CA LYS A 33 -15.44 -5.30 0.14
C LYS A 33 -14.90 -5.43 1.57
N ASP A 34 -13.60 -5.67 1.69
CA ASP A 34 -12.87 -5.74 2.96
C ASP A 34 -11.66 -4.81 2.86
N VAL A 35 -11.86 -3.58 3.34
CA VAL A 35 -10.87 -2.51 3.28
C VAL A 35 -9.64 -2.85 4.12
N GLU A 36 -9.83 -3.43 5.30
CA GLU A 36 -8.71 -3.78 6.18
C GLU A 36 -7.83 -4.86 5.59
N ARG A 37 -8.44 -5.91 5.01
CA ARG A 37 -7.69 -6.94 4.31
C ARG A 37 -6.92 -6.36 3.13
N ALA A 38 -7.57 -5.51 2.33
CA ALA A 38 -6.89 -4.84 1.21
C ALA A 38 -5.68 -4.04 1.71
N CYS A 39 -5.82 -3.24 2.77
CA CYS A 39 -4.71 -2.54 3.40
C CYS A 39 -3.60 -3.51 3.86
N ARG A 40 -3.94 -4.59 4.56
CA ARG A 40 -2.97 -5.60 5.02
C ARG A 40 -2.20 -6.22 3.87
N ASP A 41 -2.84 -6.48 2.74
CA ASP A 41 -2.19 -7.06 1.58
C ASP A 41 -1.11 -6.13 1.01
N PHE A 42 -1.34 -4.80 0.98
CA PHE A 42 -0.31 -3.84 0.58
C PHE A 42 0.78 -3.64 1.65
N LEU A 43 0.40 -3.57 2.94
CA LEU A 43 1.36 -3.40 4.04
C LEU A 43 2.38 -4.55 4.12
N ARG A 44 1.96 -5.79 3.83
CA ARG A 44 2.89 -6.95 3.79
C ARG A 44 3.96 -6.83 2.71
N ILE A 45 3.70 -6.06 1.65
CA ILE A 45 4.67 -5.85 0.55
C ILE A 45 5.71 -4.80 0.94
N LEU A 46 5.32 -3.78 1.71
CA LEU A 46 6.24 -2.73 2.17
C LEU A 46 7.29 -3.27 3.17
N GLY A 47 7.01 -4.40 3.83
CA GLY A 47 7.96 -5.04 4.74
C GLY A 47 7.98 -4.41 6.15
N PRO A 48 8.84 -4.95 7.05
CA PRO A 48 8.87 -4.56 8.46
C PRO A 48 9.41 -3.15 8.71
N ASP A 49 10.21 -2.61 7.77
CA ASP A 49 10.87 -1.30 7.90
C ASP A 49 9.97 -0.13 7.45
N ALA A 50 8.77 -0.41 6.96
CA ALA A 50 7.82 0.60 6.59
C ALA A 50 7.33 1.35 7.82
N ASP A 51 7.58 2.66 7.89
CA ASP A 51 7.06 3.50 8.96
C ASP A 51 5.54 3.64 8.80
N VAL A 52 4.80 2.93 9.66
CA VAL A 52 3.34 2.95 9.65
C VAL A 52 2.88 4.00 10.65
N TYR A 53 2.41 5.15 10.16
CA TYR A 53 1.74 6.14 11.00
C TYR A 53 0.46 5.54 11.58
N ARG A 54 0.50 5.14 12.86
CA ARG A 54 -0.67 4.65 13.60
C ARG A 54 -1.22 5.80 14.45
N VAL A 55 -2.43 6.26 14.14
CA VAL A 55 -3.14 7.23 14.97
C VAL A 55 -3.84 6.47 16.09
N HIS A 56 -3.39 6.63 17.35
CA HIS A 56 -4.20 6.26 18.50
C HIS A 56 -5.32 7.29 18.62
N VAL A 57 -6.57 6.84 18.56
CA VAL A 57 -7.73 7.65 18.92
C VAL A 57 -8.08 7.25 20.34
N GLU A 58 -7.96 8.19 21.29
CA GLU A 58 -8.49 8.04 22.65
C GLU A 58 -10.02 8.10 22.69
#